data_AF-A0A930DDD8-F1
#
_entry.id   AF-A0A930DDD8-F1
#
_cell.length_a   1.000
_cell.length_b   1.000
_cell.length_c   1.000
_cell.angle_alpha   90.00
_cell.angle_beta   90.00
_cell.angle_gamma   90.00
#
_symmetry.space_group_name_H-M   'P 1'
#
loop_
_entity.id
_entity.type
_entity.pdbx_description
1 polymer ?
#
loop_
_entity_poly.entity_id
_entity_poly.type
_entity_poly.pdbx_seq_one_letter_code
_entity_poly.pdbx_strand_id
1 'polypeptide(L)'
;YLVKKNVAFRDAHEIVGRLVLYGIEQGKALDDFSLEEFRNISEYFDYDIYDAISLKTCVEKRNIKGAPGLTAIMNEIKESKKLLESIKK
;
A
#
# COMPACT_ATOMS: atom_id res chain seq x y z
N TYR A 1 -5.96 -3.45 1.20
CA TYR A 1 -7.00 -2.67 1.88
C TYR A 1 -8.26 -3.51 2.04
N LEU A 2 -8.94 -3.90 0.95
CA LEU A 2 -10.19 -4.68 0.99
C LEU A 2 -10.08 -6.02 1.74
N VAL A 3 -8.99 -6.79 1.52
CA VAL A 3 -8.75 -8.02 2.27
C VAL A 3 -8.61 -7.78 3.79
N LYS A 4 -8.07 -6.63 4.19
CA LYS A 4 -8.00 -6.23 5.61
C LYS A 4 -9.39 -5.86 6.17
N LYS A 5 -10.35 -5.51 5.30
CA LYS A 5 -11.77 -5.29 5.63
C LYS A 5 -12.61 -6.57 5.48
N ASN A 6 -11.98 -7.76 5.54
CA ASN A 6 -12.62 -9.08 5.42
C ASN A 6 -13.27 -9.41 4.07
N VAL A 7 -12.97 -8.66 3.01
CA VAL A 7 -13.36 -9.06 1.65
C VAL A 7 -12.48 -10.21 1.19
N ALA A 8 -13.06 -11.29 0.67
CA ALA A 8 -12.29 -12.42 0.16
C ALA A 8 -11.31 -11.96 -0.93
N PHE A 9 -10.14 -12.59 -1.02
CA PHE A 9 -9.07 -12.13 -1.91
C PHE A 9 -9.53 -12.02 -3.38
N ARG A 10 -10.31 -12.99 -3.86
CA ARG A 10 -10.81 -13.01 -5.24
C ARG A 10 -11.73 -11.83 -5.52
N ASP A 11 -12.67 -11.56 -4.61
CA ASP A 11 -13.62 -10.46 -4.72
C ASP A 11 -12.90 -9.10 -4.60
N ALA A 12 -11.94 -9.00 -3.69
CA ALA A 12 -11.08 -7.83 -3.55
C ALA A 12 -10.30 -7.53 -4.83
N HIS A 13 -9.75 -8.57 -5.48
CA HIS A 13 -9.03 -8.44 -6.74
C HIS A 13 -9.97 -8.02 -7.88
N GLU A 14 -11.18 -8.58 -7.96
CA GLU A 14 -12.19 -8.17 -8.95
C GLU A 14 -12.61 -6.71 -8.77
N ILE A 15 -12.92 -6.28 -7.55
CA ILE A 15 -13.28 -4.89 -7.22
C ILE A 15 -12.18 -3.92 -7.67
N VAL A 16 -10.92 -4.23 -7.36
CA VAL A 16 -9.77 -3.42 -7.78
C VAL A 16 -9.63 -3.43 -9.31
N GLY A 17 -9.85 -4.56 -9.97
CA GLY A 17 -9.84 -4.64 -11.43
C GLY A 17 -10.85 -3.70 -12.09
N ARG A 18 -12.09 -3.65 -11.58
CA ARG A 18 -13.12 -2.70 -12.06
C ARG A 18 -12.73 -1.25 -11.82
N LEU A 19 -12.14 -0.96 -10.66
CA LEU A 19 -11.67 0.38 -10.29
C LEU A 19 -10.56 0.87 -11.24
N VAL A 20 -9.59 0.00 -11.55
CA VAL A 20 -8.51 0.33 -12.49
C VAL A 20 -9.07 0.52 -13.90
N LEU A 21 -9.99 -0.35 -14.35
CA LEU A 21 -10.63 -0.19 -15.66
C LEU A 21 -11.38 1.14 -15.76
N TYR A 22 -12.16 1.50 -14.75
CA TYR A 22 -12.86 2.79 -14.69
C TYR A 22 -11.87 3.97 -14.76
N GLY A 23 -10.75 3.90 -14.02
CA GLY A 23 -9.73 4.94 -14.07
C GLY A 23 -9.10 5.12 -15.44
N ILE A 24 -8.84 4.02 -16.14
CA ILE A 24 -8.33 4.03 -17.52
C ILE A 24 -9.35 4.68 -18.46
N GLU A 25 -10.63 4.30 -18.37
CA GLU A 25 -11.70 4.86 -19.21
C GLU A 25 -11.91 6.37 -18.99
N GLN A 26 -11.74 6.85 -17.75
CA GLN A 26 -11.88 8.26 -17.39
C GLN A 26 -10.58 9.06 -17.51
N GLY A 27 -9.44 8.42 -17.78
CA GLY A 27 -8.12 9.07 -17.82
C GLY A 27 -7.68 9.63 -16.47
N LYS A 28 -8.06 8.98 -15.36
CA LYS A 28 -7.79 9.43 -13.98
C LYS A 28 -6.90 8.44 -13.24
N ALA A 29 -6.02 8.93 -12.37
CA ALA A 29 -5.35 8.09 -11.40
C ALA A 29 -6.29 7.75 -10.23
N LEU A 30 -6.01 6.68 -9.49
CA LEU A 30 -6.82 6.30 -8.32
C LEU A 30 -6.83 7.38 -7.23
N ASP A 31 -5.75 8.17 -7.14
CA ASP A 31 -5.63 9.28 -6.20
C ASP A 31 -6.58 10.44 -6.54
N ASP A 32 -7.06 10.51 -7.79
CA ASP A 32 -7.96 11.57 -8.29
C ASP A 32 -9.45 11.22 -8.12
N PHE A 33 -9.76 10.03 -7.60
CA PHE A 33 -11.15 9.58 -7.45
C PHE A 33 -11.80 10.22 -6.22
N SER A 34 -13.02 10.69 -6.39
CA SER A 34 -13.91 11.04 -5.28
C SER A 34 -14.34 9.78 -4.50
N LEU A 35 -14.72 9.97 -3.24
CA LEU A 35 -15.21 8.87 -2.42
C LEU A 35 -16.49 8.25 -3.00
N GLU A 36 -17.31 9.05 -3.67
CA GLU A 36 -18.48 8.58 -4.39
C GLU A 36 -18.11 7.64 -5.55
N GLU A 37 -17.10 8.00 -6.35
CA GLU A 37 -16.58 7.12 -7.41
C GLU A 37 -16.08 5.79 -6.84
N PHE A 38 -15.37 5.80 -5.71
CA PHE A 38 -14.99 4.57 -5.02
C PHE A 38 -16.20 3.75 -4.57
N ARG A 39 -17.15 4.40 -3.87
CA ARG A 39 -18.34 3.74 -3.32
C ARG A 39 -19.28 3.19 -4.39
N ASN A 40 -19.33 3.81 -5.56
CA ASN A 40 -20.07 3.32 -6.71
C ASN A 40 -19.55 1.96 -7.20
N ILE A 41 -18.27 1.65 -6.99
CA ILE A 41 -17.69 0.33 -7.34
C ILE A 41 -17.83 -0.67 -6.20
N SER A 42 -17.75 -0.21 -4.95
CA SER A 42 -17.86 -1.07 -3.76
C SER A 42 -18.13 -0.26 -2.49
N GLU A 43 -19.09 -0.70 -1.68
CA GLU A 43 -19.45 -0.08 -0.39
C GLU A 43 -18.34 -0.17 0.68
N TYR A 44 -17.34 -1.05 0.49
CA TYR A 44 -16.25 -1.25 1.44
C TYR A 44 -15.26 -0.06 1.49
N PHE A 45 -15.38 0.89 0.56
CA PHE A 45 -14.53 2.08 0.52
C PHE A 45 -15.05 3.20 1.44
N ASP A 46 -14.13 3.76 2.21
CA ASP A 46 -14.38 4.88 3.10
C ASP A 46 -13.24 5.90 3.01
N TYR A 47 -13.33 7.03 3.70
CA TYR A 47 -12.32 8.10 3.67
C TYR A 47 -10.89 7.63 3.99
N ASP A 48 -10.73 6.51 4.68
CA ASP A 48 -9.43 5.87 4.94
C ASP A 48 -8.73 5.35 3.67
N ILE A 49 -9.42 5.29 2.53
CA ILE A 49 -8.84 4.86 1.26
C ILE A 49 -7.70 5.77 0.80
N TYR A 50 -7.85 7.08 0.96
CA TYR A 50 -6.86 8.07 0.51
C TYR A 50 -5.52 7.91 1.23
N ASP A 51 -5.56 7.69 2.55
CA ASP A 51 -4.35 7.34 3.29
C ASP A 51 -3.83 5.96 2.87
N ALA A 52 -4.72 4.99 2.71
CA ALA A 52 -4.34 3.61 2.44
C ALA A 52 -3.60 3.42 1.10
N ILE A 53 -3.92 4.20 0.08
CA ILE A 53 -3.28 4.14 -1.25
C ILE A 53 -2.12 5.13 -1.41
N SER A 54 -1.97 6.08 -0.49
CA SER A 54 -0.89 7.06 -0.56
C SER A 54 0.50 6.40 -0.67
N LEU A 55 1.40 7.03 -1.44
CA LEU A 55 2.76 6.52 -1.64
C LEU A 55 3.50 6.32 -0.32
N LYS A 56 3.37 7.29 0.61
CA LYS A 56 3.99 7.21 1.94
C LYS A 56 3.52 5.97 2.68
N THR A 57 2.21 5.79 2.82
CA THR A 57 1.63 4.66 3.55
C THR A 57 1.95 3.33 2.87
N CYS A 58 2.00 3.29 1.53
CA CYS A 58 2.41 2.10 0.78
C CYS A 58 3.86 1.68 1.07
N VAL A 59 4.79 2.63 1.19
CA VAL A 59 6.20 2.36 1.53
C VAL A 59 6.34 1.99 3.00
N GLU A 60 5.78 2.80 3.90
CA GLU A 60 5.91 2.61 5.35
C GLU A 60 5.30 1.30 5.86
N LYS A 61 4.29 0.75 5.18
CA LYS A 61 3.71 -0.54 5.55
C LYS A 61 4.62 -1.74 5.25
N ARG A 62 5.66 -1.58 4.43
CA ARG A 62 6.59 -2.66 4.07
C ARG A 62 7.75 -2.73 5.08
N ASN A 63 7.51 -3.31 6.26
CA ASN A 63 8.48 -3.38 7.36
C ASN A 63 9.03 -4.79 7.67
N ILE A 64 8.91 -5.74 6.75
CA ILE A 64 9.61 -7.03 6.90
C ILE A 64 11.11 -6.86 6.63
N LYS A 65 11.94 -7.84 7.02
CA LYS A 65 13.38 -7.79 6.77
C LYS A 65 13.66 -7.59 5.26
N GLY A 66 14.55 -6.66 4.93
CA GLY A 66 14.89 -6.31 3.54
C GLY A 66 13.86 -5.44 2.81
N ALA A 67 12.81 -4.98 3.48
CA ALA A 67 11.77 -4.16 2.88
C ALA A 67 12.10 -2.65 2.93
N PRO A 68 11.46 -1.82 2.08
CA PRO A 68 11.80 -0.40 1.95
C PRO A 68 11.22 0.51 3.05
N GLY A 69 10.41 -0.03 3.98
CA GLY A 69 9.82 0.77 5.05
C GLY A 69 10.89 1.32 5.99
N LEU A 70 10.67 2.53 6.49
CA LEU A 70 11.65 3.26 7.31
C LEU A 70 12.19 2.42 8.48
N THR A 71 11.31 1.70 9.16
CA THR A 71 11.70 0.83 10.29
C THR A 71 12.62 -0.29 9.82
N ALA A 72 12.30 -0.95 8.70
CA ALA A 72 13.13 -2.00 8.13
C ALA A 72 14.50 -1.47 7.68
N ILE A 73 14.53 -0.31 7.01
CA ILE A 73 15.79 0.32 6.58
C ILE A 73 16.66 0.75 7.77
N MET A 74 16.07 1.33 8.82
CA MET A 74 16.83 1.71 10.01
C MET A 74 17.43 0.48 10.73
N ASN A 75 16.68 -0.62 10.77
CA ASN A 75 17.20 -1.89 11.30
C ASN A 75 18.34 -2.44 10.42
N GLU A 76 18.20 -2.39 9.09
CA GLU A 76 19.23 -2.84 8.16
C GLU A 76 20.51 -2.02 8.28
N ILE A 77 20.40 -0.69 8.41
CA ILE A 77 21.54 0.21 8.65
C ILE A 77 22.24 -0.14 9.96
N LYS A 78 21.47 -0.41 11.03
CA LYS A 78 22.01 -0.78 12.34
C LYS A 78 22.78 -2.10 12.27
N GLU A 79 22.21 -3.13 11.67
CA GLU A 79 22.86 -4.44 11.53
C GLU A 79 24.10 -4.36 10.63
N SER A 80 24.02 -3.62 9.52
CA SER A 80 25.16 -3.35 8.64
C SER A 80 26.32 -2.66 9.38
N LYS A 81 26.03 -1.68 10.24
CA LYS A 81 27.05 -1.01 11.06
C LYS A 81 27.74 -1.98 12.02
N LYS A 82 26.98 -2.84 12.72
CA LYS A 82 27.54 -3.87 13.61
C LYS A 82 28.45 -4.84 12.86
N LEU A 83 28.03 -5.27 11.66
CA LEU A 83 28.84 -6.14 10.82
C LEU A 83 30.17 -5.47 10.45
N LEU A 84 30.13 -4.21 10.00
CA LEU A 84 31.34 -3.45 9.67
C LEU A 84 32.29 -3.29 10.88
N GLU A 85 31.75 -3.09 12.09
CA GLU A 85 32.56 -3.04 13.32
C GLU A 85 33.21 -4.38 13.64
N SER A 86 32.50 -5.51 13.44
CA SER A 86 33.06 -6.84 13.70
C SER A 86 34.20 -7.23 12.76
N ILE A 87 34.21 -6.71 11.53
CA ILE A 87 35.24 -7.01 10.51
C ILE A 87 36.48 -6.13 10.69
N LYS A 88 36.37 -4.99 11.39
CA LYS A 88 37.50 -4.09 11.67
C LYS A 88 38.39 -4.57 12.84
N LYS A 89 37.98 -5.61 13.56
CA LYS A 89 38.81 -6.29 14.57
C LYS A 89 39.67 -7.37 13.92
#